data_AF-A0A832TJP7-F1
#
_entry.id   AF-A0A832TJP7-F1
#
_cell.length_a   1.000
_cell.length_b   1.000
_cell.length_c   1.000
_cell.angle_alpha   90.00
_cell.angle_beta   90.00
_cell.angle_gamma   90.00
#
_symmetry.space_group_name_H-M   'P 1'
#
loop_
_entity.id
_entity.type
_entity.pdbx_description
1 polymer ?
#
loop_
_entity_poly.entity_id
_entity_poly.type
_entity_poly.pdbx_seq_one_letter_code
_entity_poly.pdbx_strand_id
1 'polypeptide(L)' 'KSMPKEMLPIIDTPVIQYVVEEAINSGIEDLIIVTGRGKRAIEDYFDESPELEKHLANKKNTEMLKLIQEVSSLVDIH' A
#
# COMPACT_ATOMS: atom_id res chain seq x y z
N LYS A 1 3.61 -20.82 0.43
CA LYS A 1 2.93 -19.77 -0.37
C LYS A 1 3.92 -18.64 -0.54
N SER A 2 4.29 -18.31 -1.78
CA SER A 2 5.30 -17.32 -2.09
C SER A 2 4.72 -15.90 -1.99
N MET A 3 5.55 -14.98 -1.52
CA MET A 3 5.27 -13.55 -1.60
C MET A 3 5.11 -13.14 -3.08
N PRO A 4 4.11 -12.31 -3.43
CA PRO A 4 4.00 -11.75 -4.76
C PRO A 4 5.30 -11.03 -5.16
N LYS A 5 5.74 -11.17 -6.42
CA LYS A 5 6.93 -10.46 -6.90
C LYS A 5 6.74 -8.93 -6.86
N GLU A 6 5.50 -8.48 -6.97
CA GLU A 6 5.06 -7.08 -6.91
C GLU A 6 5.24 -6.47 -5.50
N MET A 7 5.27 -7.33 -4.48
CA MET A 7 5.50 -6.96 -3.09
C MET A 7 6.98 -6.96 -2.70
N LEU A 8 7.88 -7.42 -3.58
CA LEU A 8 9.31 -7.44 -3.26
C LEU A 8 9.78 -6.02 -2.96
N PRO A 9 10.47 -5.79 -1.84
CA PRO A 9 10.89 -4.44 -1.46
C PRO A 9 12.08 -4.00 -2.30
N ILE A 10 12.02 -2.77 -2.79
CA ILE A 10 13.20 -1.99 -3.17
C ILE A 10 13.51 -1.14 -1.94
N ILE A 11 14.60 -1.49 -1.24
CA ILE A 11 14.93 -0.94 0.07
C ILE A 11 13.83 -1.29 1.08
N ASP A 12 12.92 -0.37 1.38
CA ASP A 12 11.84 -0.52 2.37
C ASP A 12 10.44 -0.50 1.75
N THR A 13 10.34 -0.16 0.46
CA THR A 13 9.08 0.09 -0.24
C THR A 13 8.82 -1.00 -1.30
N PRO A 14 7.63 -1.62 -1.36
CA PRO A 14 7.35 -2.64 -2.37
C PRO A 14 7.32 -2.05 -3.78
N VAL A 15 7.74 -2.84 -4.77
CA VAL A 15 7.79 -2.42 -6.19
C VAL A 15 6.46 -1.84 -6.67
N ILE A 16 5.32 -2.41 -6.26
CA ILE A 16 3.99 -1.96 -6.69
C ILE A 16 3.70 -0.51 -6.29
N GLN A 17 4.18 -0.04 -5.14
CA GLN A 17 3.97 1.33 -4.69
C GLN A 17 4.63 2.33 -5.64
N TYR A 18 5.85 2.06 -6.11
CA TYR A 18 6.53 2.93 -7.09
C TYR A 18 5.74 3.07 -8.39
N VAL A 19 5.17 1.96 -8.88
CA VAL A 19 4.35 1.97 -10.12
C VAL A 19 3.08 2.79 -9.92
N VAL A 20 2.44 2.65 -8.77
CA VAL A 20 1.24 3.43 -8.40
C VAL A 20 1.58 4.93 -8.29
N GLU A 21 2.65 5.27 -7.58
CA GLU A 21 3.10 6.66 -7.44
C GLU A 21 3.45 7.28 -8.80
N GLU A 22 4.12 6.54 -9.69
CA GLU A 22 4.43 7.00 -11.05
C GLU A 22 3.15 7.26 -11.86
N ALA A 23 2.17 6.36 -11.78
CA ALA A 23 0.88 6.52 -12.45
C ALA A 23 0.14 7.78 -11.97
N ILE A 24 0.05 7.99 -10.65
CA ILE A 24 -0.58 9.19 -10.06
C ILE A 24 0.17 10.45 -10.50
N ASN A 25 1.51 10.44 -10.45
CA ASN A 25 2.34 11.56 -10.88
C ASN A 25 2.23 11.86 -12.38
N SER A 26 1.80 10.88 -13.19
CA SER A 26 1.49 11.08 -14.62
C SER A 26 0.08 11.63 -14.89
N GLY A 27 -0.72 11.86 -13.85
CA GLY A 27 -2.08 12.36 -13.94
C GLY A 27 -3.15 11.28 -14.18
N ILE A 28 -2.84 10.01 -13.86
CA ILE A 28 -3.83 8.93 -13.90
C ILE A 28 -4.66 8.99 -12.63
N GLU A 29 -5.97 9.19 -12.78
CA GLU A 29 -6.93 9.25 -11.67
C GLU A 29 -7.47 7.86 -11.30
N ASP A 30 -7.62 6.98 -12.29
CA ASP A 30 -8.20 5.64 -12.13
C ASP A 30 -7.15 4.54 -12.37
N LEU A 31 -6.92 3.69 -11.37
CA LEU A 31 -5.98 2.57 -11.44
C LEU A 31 -6.70 1.25 -11.16
N ILE A 32 -6.64 0.32 -12.11
CA ILE A 32 -7.27 -1.01 -11.99
C ILE A 32 -6.17 -2.06 -11.84
N ILE A 33 -6.10 -2.72 -10.67
CA ILE A 33 -5.16 -3.81 -10.42
C ILE A 33 -5.83 -5.14 -10.74
N VAL A 34 -5.38 -5.81 -11.81
CA VAL A 34 -5.83 -7.17 -12.14
C VAL A 34 -4.95 -8.20 -11.41
N THR A 35 -5.43 -8.73 -10.28
CA THR A 35 -4.70 -9.71 -9.47
C THR A 35 -5.12 -11.17 -9.77
N GLY A 36 -4.20 -12.11 -9.52
CA GLY A 36 -4.47 -13.55 -9.62
C GLY A 36 -4.79 -14.18 -8.25
N ARG A 37 -5.28 -15.43 -8.25
CA ARG A 37 -5.55 -16.18 -7.00
C ARG A 37 -4.30 -16.23 -6.10
N GLY A 38 -4.45 -15.76 -4.86
CA GLY A 38 -3.38 -15.77 -3.84
C GLY A 38 -2.51 -14.51 -3.78
N LYS A 39 -2.92 -13.42 -4.43
CA LYS A 39 -2.23 -12.12 -4.44
C LYS A 39 -2.82 -11.08 -3.48
N ARG A 40 -3.62 -11.52 -2.50
CA ARG A 40 -4.29 -10.66 -1.51
C ARG A 40 -3.37 -9.69 -0.78
N ALA A 41 -2.10 -10.05 -0.59
CA ALA A 41 -1.11 -9.17 0.02
C ALA A 41 -0.88 -7.84 -0.73
N ILE A 42 -1.26 -7.75 -2.02
CA ILE A 42 -1.24 -6.48 -2.77
C ILE A 42 -2.41 -5.62 -2.34
N GLU A 43 -3.63 -6.18 -2.28
CA GLU A 43 -4.84 -5.50 -1.84
C GLU A 43 -4.67 -5.03 -0.37
N ASP A 44 -4.28 -5.95 0.51
CA ASP A 44 -4.09 -5.67 1.95
C ASP A 44 -3.00 -4.59 2.20
N TYR A 45 -2.12 -4.29 1.23
CA TYR A 45 -1.07 -3.28 1.38
C TYR A 45 -1.59 -1.84 1.24
N PHE A 46 -2.56 -1.64 0.35
CA PHE A 46 -3.17 -0.33 0.11
C PHE A 46 -4.51 -0.17 0.84
N ASP A 47 -5.04 -1.23 1.45
CA ASP A 47 -6.25 -1.17 2.26
C ASP A 47 -6.01 -0.43 3.59
N GLU A 48 -7.05 0.19 4.11
CA GLU A 48 -6.98 0.86 5.41
C GLU A 48 -6.81 -0.18 6.54
N SER A 49 -5.98 0.13 7.54
CA SER A 49 -5.78 -0.73 8.71
C SER A 49 -6.09 -0.01 10.03
N PRO A 50 -7.37 0.19 10.38
CA PRO A 50 -7.77 0.97 11.55
C PRO A 50 -7.19 0.46 12.88
N GLU A 51 -7.00 -0.86 13.01
CA GLU A 51 -6.39 -1.46 14.21
C GLU A 51 -4.91 -1.10 14.34
N LEU A 52 -4.16 -1.18 13.23
CA LEU A 52 -2.75 -0.84 13.19
C LEU A 52 -2.55 0.67 13.42
N GLU A 53 -3.36 1.50 12.78
CA GLU A 53 -3.34 2.95 12.97
C GLU A 53 -3.61 3.34 14.43
N LYS A 54 -4.65 2.77 15.03
CA LYS A 54 -4.98 3.01 16.45
C LYS A 54 -3.83 2.58 17.36
N HIS A 55 -3.20 1.44 17.07
CA HIS A 55 -2.05 0.97 17.82
C HIS A 55 -0.84 1.90 17.73
N LEU A 56 -0.53 2.41 16.54
CA LEU A 56 0.57 3.34 16.30
C LEU A 56 0.29 4.72 16.92
N ALA A 57 -0.95 5.20 16.84
CA ALA A 57 -1.40 6.42 17.49
C ALA A 57 -1.25 6.31 19.02
N ASN A 58 -1.67 5.20 19.62
CA ASN A 58 -1.51 4.95 21.06
C ASN A 58 -0.03 4.89 21.49
N LYS A 59 0.84 4.35 20.63
CA LYS A 59 2.29 4.32 20.84
C LYS A 59 2.99 5.64 20.56
N LYS A 60 2.27 6.68 20.11
CA LYS A 60 2.82 7.96 19.64
C LYS A 60 3.88 7.80 18.55
N ASN A 61 3.80 6.73 17.76
CA ASN A 61 4.68 6.51 16.62
C ASN A 61 4.12 7.24 15.39
N THR A 62 4.20 8.57 15.42
CA THR A 62 3.56 9.44 14.43
C THR A 62 4.18 9.33 13.05
N GLU A 63 5.45 8.99 12.93
CA GLU A 63 6.12 8.82 11.63
C GLU A 63 5.57 7.59 10.91
N MET A 64 5.52 6.45 11.60
CA MET A 64 4.98 5.21 11.03
C MET A 64 3.48 5.32 10.75
N LEU A 65 2.73 6.01 11.62
CA LEU A 65 1.30 6.25 11.38
C LEU A 65 1.07 7.02 10.08
N LYS A 66 1.84 8.10 9.85
CA LYS A 66 1.74 8.88 8.62
C LYS A 66 2.06 8.05 7.39
N LEU A 67 3.11 7.24 7.45
CA LEU A 67 3.50 6.38 6.33
C LEU A 67 2.36 5.46 5.90
N ILE A 68 1.68 4.81 6.86
CA ILE A 68 0.58 3.89 6.56
C ILE A 68 -0.63 4.64 5.98
N GLN A 69 -0.96 5.79 6.57
CA GLN A 69 -2.06 6.64 6.08
C GLN A 69 -1.78 7.21 4.68
N GLU A 70 -0.53 7.55 4.39
CA GLU A 70 -0.10 7.96 3.06
C GLU A 70 -0.35 6.82 2.06
N VAL A 71 0.14 5.61 2.35
CA VAL A 71 -0.02 4.44 1.48
C VAL A 71 -1.50 4.11 1.21
N SER A 72 -2.35 4.10 2.24
CA SER A 72 -3.77 3.79 2.06
C SER A 72 -4.54 4.88 1.30
N SER A 73 -4.07 6.14 1.38
CA SER A 73 -4.66 7.26 0.65
C SER A 73 -4.22 7.36 -0.82
N LEU A 74 -3.22 6.57 -1.26
CA LEU A 74 -2.70 6.65 -2.61
C LEU A 74 -3.73 6.22 -3.66
N VAL A 75 -4.49 5.14 -3.38
CA VAL A 75 -5.41 4.53 -4.34
C VAL A 75 -6.57 3.88 -3.59
N ASP A 76 -7.79 4.16 -4.04
CA ASP A 76 -8.97 3.37 -3.65
C ASP A 76 -8.98 2.02 -4.37
N ILE A 77 -8.66 0.94 -3.66
CA ILE A 77 -8.77 -0.43 -4.19
C ILE A 77 -10.19 -0.96 -3.94
N HIS A 78 -10.86 -1.43 -5.00
CA HIS A 78 -12.20 -2.04 -4.97
C HIS A 78 -12.18 -3.50 -5.48
#